data_AF-M4Q875-F1
#
_entry.id   AF-M4Q875-F1
#
_cell.length_a   1.000
_cell.length_b   1.000
_cell.length_c   1.000
_cell.angle_alpha   90.00
_cell.angle_beta   90.00
_cell.angle_gamma   90.00
#
_symmetry.space_group_name_H-M   'P 1'
#
loop_
_entity.id
_entity.type
_entity.pdbx_description
1 polymer ?
#
loop_
_entity_poly.entity_id
_entity_poly.type
_entity_poly.pdbx_seq_one_letter_code
_entity_poly.pdbx_strand_id
1 'polypeptide(L)'
;LERDDMKRIRHEDLVDLLMPNCEMYEVLKGLLSDYETALQRLEINYKTEVEHIREGDADLDHGVIRQVKVYVASKRKLQVGDKMAGRPGNNGVVSKIVPEADMPYLSNGETVQMILNPLGVPSRMNLGQVLETHRRVTANTGENKKG
;
A
#
# COMPACT_ATOMS: atom_id res chain seq x y z
N LEU A 1 -41.24 -29.13 -42.07
CA LEU A 1 -40.56 -28.65 -40.84
C LEU A 1 -41.36 -29.21 -39.68
N GLU A 2 -40.90 -30.33 -39.13
CA GLU A 2 -41.65 -31.08 -38.13
C GLU A 2 -41.60 -30.37 -36.77
N ARG A 3 -42.59 -30.63 -35.91
CA ARG A 3 -42.71 -30.04 -34.56
C ARG A 3 -41.50 -30.30 -33.66
N ASP A 4 -40.67 -31.27 -34.01
CA ASP A 4 -39.45 -31.62 -33.28
C ASP A 4 -38.25 -30.75 -33.67
N ASP A 5 -38.18 -30.22 -34.89
CA ASP A 5 -37.15 -29.23 -35.29
C ASP A 5 -37.33 -27.91 -34.53
N MET A 6 -38.60 -27.52 -34.32
CA MET A 6 -38.98 -26.35 -33.50
C MET A 6 -38.67 -26.52 -32.01
N LYS A 7 -38.49 -27.74 -31.50
CA LYS A 7 -38.07 -27.99 -30.12
C LYS A 7 -36.55 -27.90 -29.95
N ARG A 8 -35.79 -28.31 -30.98
CA ARG A 8 -34.31 -28.21 -31.01
C ARG A 8 -33.84 -26.75 -30.98
N ILE A 9 -34.44 -25.90 -31.83
CA ILE A 9 -34.10 -24.46 -31.91
C ILE A 9 -34.40 -23.70 -30.60
N ARG A 10 -35.29 -24.22 -29.73
CA ARG A 10 -35.62 -23.58 -28.45
C ARG A 10 -34.60 -23.82 -27.33
N HIS A 11 -33.70 -24.78 -27.47
CA HIS A 11 -32.72 -25.15 -26.44
C HIS A 11 -31.28 -24.79 -26.83
N GLU A 12 -31.07 -24.33 -28.06
CA GLU A 12 -29.79 -23.81 -28.51
C GLU A 12 -29.80 -22.28 -28.34
N ASP A 13 -28.75 -21.72 -27.74
CA ASP A 13 -28.61 -20.27 -27.66
C ASP A 13 -28.59 -19.72 -29.09
N LEU A 14 -29.50 -18.79 -29.40
CA LEU A 14 -29.71 -18.26 -30.76
C LEU A 14 -28.41 -17.73 -31.40
N VAL A 15 -27.43 -17.37 -30.57
CA VAL A 15 -26.10 -16.87 -30.92
C VAL A 15 -25.21 -17.98 -31.51
N ASP A 16 -25.33 -19.22 -31.00
CA ASP A 16 -24.61 -20.41 -31.49
C ASP A 16 -25.10 -20.84 -32.88
N LEU A 17 -26.34 -20.49 -33.25
CA LEU A 17 -26.91 -20.78 -34.56
C LEU A 17 -26.49 -19.78 -35.65
N LEU A 18 -26.12 -18.56 -35.24
CA LEU A 18 -25.83 -17.44 -36.15
C LEU A 18 -24.35 -17.36 -36.57
N MET A 19 -23.44 -18.01 -35.84
CA MET A 19 -22.00 -17.96 -36.13
C MET A 19 -21.43 -19.37 -36.37
N PRO A 20 -20.67 -19.61 -37.44
CA PRO A 20 -20.02 -20.90 -37.66
C PRO A 20 -18.97 -21.17 -36.58
N ASN A 21 -18.94 -22.41 -36.07
CA ASN A 21 -17.96 -22.89 -35.08
C ASN A 21 -16.52 -22.71 -35.58
N CYS A 22 -15.92 -21.57 -35.26
CA CYS A 22 -14.52 -21.24 -35.51
C CYS A 22 -13.84 -20.88 -34.19
N GLU A 23 -12.52 -21.06 -34.10
CA GLU A 23 -11.76 -20.82 -32.86
C GLU A 23 -12.02 -19.42 -32.27
N MET A 24 -12.24 -18.42 -33.13
CA MET A 24 -12.57 -17.05 -32.72
C MET A 24 -13.91 -16.94 -32.00
N TYR A 25 -14.90 -17.76 -32.36
CA TYR A 25 -16.21 -17.76 -31.72
C TYR A 25 -16.15 -18.32 -30.30
N GLU A 26 -15.40 -19.41 -30.09
CA GLU A 26 -15.18 -20.00 -28.77
C GLU A 26 -14.46 -19.03 -27.81
N VAL A 27 -13.45 -18.30 -28.32
CA VAL A 27 -12.75 -17.27 -27.54
C VAL A 27 -13.68 -16.11 -27.18
N LEU A 28 -14.51 -15.66 -28.13
CA LEU A 28 -15.48 -14.58 -27.90
C LEU A 28 -16.55 -14.99 -26.88
N LYS A 29 -17.04 -16.23 -26.95
CA LYS A 29 -18.02 -16.79 -26.02
C LYS A 29 -17.45 -16.94 -24.61
N GLY A 30 -16.21 -17.41 -24.49
CA GLY A 30 -15.48 -17.45 -23.22
C GLY A 30 -15.33 -16.07 -22.60
N LEU A 31 -14.88 -15.09 -23.40
CA LEU A 31 -14.71 -13.71 -22.95
C LEU A 31 -16.05 -13.08 -22.51
N LEU A 32 -17.13 -13.31 -23.26
CA LEU A 32 -18.46 -12.81 -22.93
C LEU A 32 -18.97 -13.40 -21.61
N SER A 33 -18.80 -14.71 -21.41
CA SER A 33 -19.16 -15.40 -20.16
C SER A 33 -18.36 -14.90 -18.95
N ASP A 34 -17.06 -14.63 -19.14
CA ASP A 34 -16.22 -14.04 -18.11
C ASP A 34 -16.70 -12.62 -17.73
N TYR A 35 -17.07 -11.81 -18.72
CA TYR A 35 -17.65 -10.47 -18.48
C TYR A 35 -19.02 -10.54 -17.80
N GLU A 36 -19.90 -11.45 -18.21
CA GLU A 36 -21.20 -11.67 -17.57
C GLU A 36 -21.02 -12.07 -16.10
N THR A 37 -20.09 -12.97 -15.82
CA THR A 37 -19.75 -13.38 -14.46
C THR A 37 -19.18 -12.22 -13.65
N ALA A 38 -18.32 -11.40 -14.24
CA ALA A 38 -17.75 -10.22 -13.59
C ALA A 38 -18.83 -9.16 -13.26
N LEU A 39 -19.77 -8.93 -14.19
CA LEU A 39 -20.90 -8.02 -13.98
C LEU A 39 -21.81 -8.52 -12.86
N GLN A 40 -22.15 -9.81 -12.84
CA GLN A 40 -22.96 -10.40 -11.76
C GLN A 40 -22.27 -10.24 -10.40
N ARG A 41 -20.96 -10.49 -10.32
CA ARG A 41 -20.20 -10.29 -9.07
C ARG A 41 -20.25 -8.84 -8.61
N LEU A 42 -20.09 -7.89 -9.53
CA LEU A 42 -20.15 -6.47 -9.23
C LEU A 42 -21.54 -6.06 -8.71
N GLU A 43 -22.60 -6.58 -9.32
CA GLU A 43 -23.98 -6.32 -8.91
C GLU A 43 -24.30 -6.88 -7.53
N ILE A 44 -23.83 -8.09 -7.23
CA ILE A 44 -23.96 -8.71 -5.91
C ILE A 44 -23.23 -7.88 -4.85
N ASN A 45 -21.98 -7.49 -5.11
CA ASN A 45 -21.20 -6.66 -4.19
C ASN A 45 -21.89 -5.31 -3.94
N TYR A 46 -22.34 -4.64 -5.00
CA TYR A 46 -23.06 -3.38 -4.89
C TYR A 46 -24.34 -3.52 -4.07
N LYS A 47 -25.14 -4.55 -4.33
CA LYS A 47 -26.35 -4.82 -3.56
C LYS A 47 -26.03 -5.06 -2.08
N THR A 48 -24.99 -5.85 -1.80
CA THR A 48 -24.56 -6.17 -0.43
C THR A 48 -24.09 -4.92 0.31
N GLU A 49 -23.31 -4.07 -0.33
CA GLU A 49 -22.82 -2.80 0.24
C GLU A 49 -23.97 -1.82 0.50
N VAL A 50 -24.94 -1.72 -0.41
CA VAL A 50 -26.15 -0.90 -0.22
C VAL A 50 -26.99 -1.40 0.96
N GLU A 51 -27.18 -2.72 1.09
CA GLU A 51 -27.92 -3.29 2.22
C GLU A 51 -27.17 -3.04 3.55
N HIS A 52 -25.85 -3.20 3.60
CA HIS A 52 -25.05 -2.86 4.78
C HIS A 52 -25.17 -1.37 5.18
N ILE A 53 -25.18 -0.45 4.21
CA ILE A 53 -25.35 0.98 4.50
C ILE A 53 -26.75 1.28 5.03
N ARG A 54 -27.78 0.57 4.53
CA ARG A 54 -29.19 0.75 4.94
C ARG A 54 -29.47 0.22 6.34
N GLU A 55 -28.86 -0.90 6.72
CA GLU A 55 -29.05 -1.54 8.02
C GLU A 55 -28.47 -0.71 9.17
N GLY A 56 -27.51 0.19 8.88
CA GLY A 56 -26.93 1.12 9.84
C GLY A 56 -25.92 0.45 10.79
N ASP A 57 -25.45 1.18 11.82
CA ASP A 57 -24.54 0.63 12.82
C ASP A 57 -25.29 -0.39 13.70
N ALA A 58 -25.17 -1.69 13.36
CA ALA A 58 -25.76 -2.81 14.10
C ALA A 58 -25.09 -3.07 15.46
N ASP A 59 -23.88 -2.55 15.67
CA ASP A 59 -23.07 -2.74 16.87
C ASP A 59 -23.06 -1.47 17.75
N LEU A 60 -24.23 -1.09 18.27
CA LEU A 60 -24.34 -0.08 19.33
C LEU A 60 -24.41 -0.78 20.69
N ASP A 61 -23.62 -0.29 21.65
CA ASP A 61 -23.70 -0.75 23.05
C ASP A 61 -25.12 -0.54 23.61
N HIS A 62 -25.53 -1.41 24.55
CA HIS A 62 -26.84 -1.34 25.19
C HIS A 62 -27.11 0.06 25.78
N GLY A 63 -28.17 0.71 25.31
CA GLY A 63 -28.59 2.04 25.77
C GLY A 63 -28.07 3.22 24.93
N VAL A 64 -27.24 2.98 23.91
CA VAL A 64 -26.78 4.02 22.97
C VAL A 64 -27.75 4.16 21.80
N ILE A 65 -28.30 5.36 21.62
CA ILE A 65 -29.26 5.65 20.54
C ILE A 65 -28.53 6.09 19.25
N ARG A 66 -27.39 6.80 19.36
CA ARG A 66 -26.58 7.29 18.24
C ARG A 66 -25.11 7.37 18.63
N GLN A 67 -24.22 6.99 17.73
CA GLN A 67 -22.76 7.12 17.87
C GLN A 67 -22.19 8.01 16.77
N VAL A 68 -21.24 8.88 17.12
CA VAL A 68 -20.53 9.74 16.16
C VAL A 68 -19.02 9.51 16.33
N LYS A 69 -18.35 9.02 15.27
CA LYS A 69 -16.89 8.81 15.25
C LYS A 69 -16.22 9.99 14.56
N VAL A 70 -15.39 10.74 15.28
CA VAL A 70 -14.61 11.86 14.73
C VAL A 70 -13.15 11.44 14.60
N TYR A 71 -12.64 11.40 13.36
CA TYR A 71 -11.24 11.09 13.09
C TYR A 71 -10.43 12.38 13.00
N VAL A 72 -9.46 12.55 13.90
CA VAL A 72 -8.54 13.70 13.91
C VAL A 72 -7.15 13.21 13.55
N ALA A 73 -6.63 13.68 12.40
CA ALA A 73 -5.25 13.46 12.01
C ALA A 73 -4.39 14.64 12.46
N SER A 74 -3.27 14.38 13.13
CA SER A 74 -2.30 15.40 13.55
C SER A 74 -0.89 15.01 13.14
N LYS A 75 -0.17 15.94 12.50
CA LYS A 75 1.24 15.77 12.16
C LYS A 75 2.10 16.18 13.35
N ARG A 76 2.77 15.22 13.99
CA ARG A 76 3.72 15.47 15.09
C ARG A 76 5.12 15.73 14.53
N LYS A 77 5.78 16.78 15.03
CA LYS A 77 7.18 17.07 14.73
C LYS A 77 8.08 16.32 15.70
N LEU A 78 9.33 16.05 15.32
CA LEU A 78 10.35 15.47 16.19
C LEU A 78 10.64 16.40 17.36
N GLN A 79 10.68 15.85 18.57
CA GLN A 79 10.94 16.57 19.80
C GLN A 79 12.08 15.93 20.60
N VAL A 80 12.67 16.72 21.49
CA VAL A 80 13.63 16.21 22.48
C VAL A 80 12.89 15.21 23.38
N GLY A 81 13.52 14.05 23.60
CA GLY A 81 12.89 12.93 24.31
C GLY A 81 12.26 11.87 23.40
N ASP A 82 12.13 12.12 22.10
CA ASP A 82 11.65 11.09 21.17
C ASP A 82 12.66 9.93 21.06
N LYS A 83 12.14 8.71 21.05
CA LYS A 83 12.95 7.50 20.91
C LYS A 83 13.19 7.21 19.43
N MET A 84 14.45 6.98 19.08
CA MET A 84 14.89 6.66 17.73
C MET A 84 15.64 5.32 17.74
N ALA A 85 15.50 4.55 16.67
CA ALA A 85 16.17 3.28 16.49
C ALA A 85 16.74 3.19 15.07
N GLY A 86 17.96 2.69 14.91
CA GLY A 86 18.53 2.37 13.61
C GLY A 86 18.48 0.87 13.30
N ARG A 87 18.58 0.55 12.01
CA ARG A 87 18.56 -0.83 11.48
C ARG A 87 19.58 -1.76 12.14
N PRO A 88 20.80 -1.30 12.49
CA PRO A 88 21.78 -2.16 13.14
C PRO A 88 21.45 -2.49 14.61
N GLY A 89 20.29 -2.08 15.14
CA GLY A 89 19.87 -2.35 16.52
C GLY A 89 20.34 -1.31 17.53
N ASN A 90 20.78 -0.12 17.08
CA ASN A 90 21.09 0.99 17.95
C ASN A 90 19.81 1.75 18.34
N ASN A 91 19.48 1.74 19.63
CA ASN A 91 18.37 2.52 20.19
C ASN A 91 18.93 3.72 20.96
N GLY A 92 18.31 4.89 20.79
CA GLY A 92 18.67 6.13 21.46
C GLY A 92 17.47 7.03 21.67
N VAL A 93 17.68 8.11 22.43
CA VAL A 93 16.69 9.16 22.66
C VAL A 93 17.27 10.47 22.11
N VAL A 94 16.45 11.30 21.47
CA VAL A 94 16.87 12.63 21.00
C VAL A 94 17.25 13.49 22.20
N SER A 95 18.54 13.79 22.34
CA SER A 95 19.08 14.54 23.48
C SER A 95 18.89 16.06 23.34
N LYS A 96 19.23 16.61 22.17
CA LYS A 96 19.13 18.04 21.89
C LYS A 96 18.92 18.26 20.39
N ILE A 97 18.07 19.22 20.07
CA ILE A 97 17.91 19.75 18.70
C ILE A 97 18.67 21.08 18.68
N VAL A 98 19.66 21.21 17.79
CA VAL A 98 20.50 22.40 17.65
C VAL A 98 20.29 23.06 16.30
N PRO A 99 20.49 24.39 16.17
CA PRO A 99 20.50 25.06 14.89
C PRO A 99 21.60 24.55 13.97
N GLU A 100 21.40 24.68 12.66
CA GLU A 100 22.36 24.25 11.62
C GLU A 100 23.74 24.92 11.76
N ALA A 101 23.78 26.18 12.19
CA ALA A 101 25.03 26.94 12.38
C ALA A 101 25.96 26.37 13.47
N ASP A 102 25.40 25.64 14.44
CA ASP A 102 26.17 25.02 15.53
C ASP A 102 26.65 23.59 15.15
N MET A 103 26.19 23.06 14.01
CA MET A 103 26.55 21.72 13.58
C MET A 103 27.91 21.70 12.86
N PRO A 104 28.70 20.63 13.02
CA PRO A 104 29.89 20.42 12.22
C PRO A 104 29.56 20.41 10.72
N TYR A 105 30.41 21.04 9.92
CA TYR A 105 30.29 21.10 8.47
C TYR A 105 31.41 20.30 7.79
N LEU A 106 31.08 19.76 6.63
CA LEU A 106 32.00 19.07 5.74
C LEU A 106 32.78 20.09 4.89
N SER A 107 33.87 19.65 4.25
CA SER A 107 34.70 20.50 3.40
C SER A 107 33.98 21.05 2.16
N ASN A 108 32.86 20.44 1.76
CA ASN A 108 31.97 20.89 0.71
C ASN A 108 30.90 21.90 1.20
N GLY A 109 30.91 22.26 2.49
CA GLY A 109 29.96 23.21 3.09
C GLY A 109 28.66 22.58 3.60
N GLU A 110 28.45 21.27 3.41
CA GLU A 110 27.24 20.59 3.92
C GLU A 110 27.34 20.35 5.44
N THR A 111 26.29 20.69 6.19
CA THR A 111 26.23 20.43 7.62
C THR A 111 25.79 19.00 7.94
N VAL A 112 26.33 18.42 9.00
CA VAL A 112 25.91 17.10 9.50
C VAL A 112 24.51 17.18 10.09
N GLN A 113 23.66 16.17 9.82
CA GLN A 113 22.28 16.14 10.32
C GLN A 113 22.11 15.49 11.70
N MET A 114 22.95 14.49 12.03
CA MET A 114 22.88 13.76 13.30
C MET A 114 24.28 13.38 13.77
N ILE A 115 24.54 13.51 15.07
CA ILE A 115 25.79 13.10 15.71
C ILE A 115 25.50 11.92 16.63
N LEU A 116 26.28 10.85 16.47
CA LEU A 116 26.18 9.63 17.28
C LEU A 116 27.46 9.45 18.10
N ASN A 117 27.32 8.91 19.31
CA ASN A 117 28.47 8.61 20.16
C ASN A 117 29.23 7.39 19.61
N PRO A 118 30.54 7.52 19.28
CA PRO A 118 31.33 6.41 18.74
C PRO A 118 31.53 5.25 19.73
N LEU A 119 31.46 5.50 21.03
CA LEU A 119 31.71 4.46 22.05
C LEU A 119 30.67 3.32 22.02
N GLY A 120 29.46 3.59 21.51
CA GLY A 120 28.40 2.59 21.41
C GLY A 120 28.67 1.51 20.37
N VAL A 121 29.53 1.77 19.39
CA VAL A 121 29.79 0.87 18.27
C VAL A 121 30.72 -0.30 18.67
N PRO A 122 31.92 -0.07 19.27
CA PRO A 122 32.80 -1.16 19.70
C PRO A 122 32.18 -1.98 20.84
N SER A 123 31.55 -1.32 21.81
CA SER A 123 30.98 -1.99 22.99
C SER A 123 29.89 -3.01 22.64
N ARG A 124 29.14 -2.77 21.55
CA ARG A 124 28.08 -3.67 21.07
C ARG A 124 28.50 -4.48 19.85
N MET A 125 29.78 -4.41 19.45
CA MET A 125 30.32 -5.05 18.24
C MET A 125 29.50 -4.74 16.98
N ASN A 126 28.95 -3.53 16.87
CA ASN A 126 28.04 -3.16 15.78
C ASN A 126 28.77 -2.55 14.58
N LEU A 127 29.74 -3.28 14.02
CA LEU A 127 30.57 -2.79 12.92
C LEU A 127 29.76 -2.51 11.64
N GLY A 128 28.61 -3.19 11.48
CA GLY A 128 27.70 -3.01 10.34
C GLY A 128 27.22 -1.56 10.19
N GLN A 129 27.02 -0.84 11.29
CA GLN A 129 26.65 0.58 11.27
C GLN A 129 27.72 1.45 10.58
N VAL A 130 29.00 1.15 10.83
CA VAL A 130 30.13 1.88 10.23
C VAL A 130 30.25 1.55 8.75
N LEU A 131 30.13 0.27 8.38
CA LEU A 131 30.17 -0.17 6.99
C LEU A 131 29.01 0.42 6.17
N GLU A 132 27.80 0.47 6.72
CA GLU A 132 26.64 1.12 6.09
C GLU A 132 26.89 2.61 5.88
N THR A 133 27.41 3.30 6.90
CA THR A 133 27.72 4.73 6.82
C THR A 133 28.80 5.00 5.76
N HIS A 134 29.87 4.21 5.74
CA HIS A 134 30.93 4.33 4.74
C HIS A 134 30.41 4.12 3.32
N ARG A 135 29.63 3.06 3.10
CA ARG A 135 29.03 2.78 1.78
C ARG A 135 28.12 3.91 1.32
N ARG A 136 27.34 4.50 2.23
CA ARG A 136 26.46 5.64 1.92
C ARG A 136 27.25 6.89 1.53
N VAL A 137 28.32 7.22 2.25
CA VAL A 137 29.19 8.36 1.91
C VAL A 137 29.79 8.18 0.52
N THR A 138 30.30 6.99 0.20
CA THR A 138 30.88 6.71 -1.13
C THR A 138 29.82 6.82 -2.24
N ALA A 139 28.60 6.33 -2.01
CA ALA A 139 27.50 6.43 -2.97
C ALA A 139 27.12 7.89 -3.25
N ASN A 140 26.90 8.68 -2.20
CA ASN A 140 26.55 10.11 -2.32
C ASN A 140 27.65 10.93 -3.00
N THR A 141 28.92 10.58 -2.77
CA THR A 141 30.07 11.25 -3.41
C THR A 141 30.12 10.98 -4.92
N GLY A 142 29.59 9.84 -5.39
CA GLY A 142 29.50 9.50 -6.81
C GLY A 142 28.38 10.24 -7.55
N GLU A 143 27.28 10.56 -6.86
CA GLU A 143 26.16 11.30 -7.42
C GLU A 143 26.47 12.80 -7.58
N ASN A 144 27.16 13.40 -6.61
CA ASN A 144 27.60 14.80 -6.66
C ASN A 144 28.65 15.12 -7.76
N LYS A 145 29.17 14.11 -8.48
CA LYS A 145 30.07 14.30 -9.63
C LYS A 145 29.35 14.24 -10.99
N LYS A 146 28.04 13.96 -11.01
CA LYS A 146 27.22 13.89 -12.23
C LYS A 146 26.34 15.14 -12.46
N GLY A 147 26.45 16.14 -11.60
CA GLY A 147 25.85 17.46 -11.75
C GLY A 147 26.85 18.49 -12.24
#